data_AF-A0A969G0T9-F1
#
_entry.id   AF-A0A969G0T9-F1
#
_cell.length_a   1.000
_cell.length_b   1.000
_cell.length_c   1.000
_cell.angle_alpha   90.00
_cell.angle_beta   90.00
_cell.angle_gamma   90.00
#
_symmetry.space_group_name_H-M   'P 1'
#
loop_
_entity.id
_entity.type
_entity.pdbx_description
1 polymer ?
#
loop_
_entity_poly.entity_id
_entity_poly.type
_entity_poly.pdbx_seq_one_letter_code
_entity_poly.pdbx_strand_id
1 'polypeptide(L)'
;MRVRKIQEYEAPDLPKQLLAARKASNMSLLEICRQLNISATYWYKLERAETGTISYELLCEINKLLSLELNFSFSQSFTTQNFFSKENGMNSSRLKWIKVVTPPDNLSYRWAYSPEHFQVWSDQVICRNGLEIFPIGFKQAGSEKLMMGDLMALTQRAKITHIVEVLDEQPYEEGGWYHRFVKVVWWLPNVDWDELPHRECIFGFDPNGQQSIPYEIAESFTAFKERWGEDGLEAFQAYVAEQLDGLT
;
A
#
# COMPACT_ATOMS: atom_id res chain seq x y z
N MET A 1 -3.09 17.36 11.51
CA MET A 1 -1.94 17.75 10.66
C MET A 1 -1.76 16.65 9.61
N ARG A 2 -2.03 16.92 8.32
CA ARG A 2 -1.92 15.92 7.24
C ARG A 2 -0.44 15.82 6.82
N VAL A 3 0.22 14.73 7.16
CA VAL A 3 1.61 14.47 6.72
C VAL A 3 1.54 13.83 5.33
N ARG A 4 1.79 14.62 4.28
CA ARG A 4 2.06 14.07 2.93
C ARG A 4 3.54 13.70 2.89
N LYS A 5 3.88 12.41 2.86
CA LYS A 5 5.23 11.98 2.48
C LYS A 5 5.38 12.21 0.99
N ILE A 6 6.16 13.22 0.61
CA ILE A 6 6.52 13.49 -0.78
C ILE A 6 7.85 12.78 -1.03
N GLN A 7 7.87 11.84 -1.97
CA GLN A 7 9.12 11.23 -2.43
C GLN A 7 9.85 12.23 -3.30
N GLU A 8 11.00 12.69 -2.81
CA GLU A 8 11.86 13.65 -3.48
C GLU A 8 12.95 12.91 -4.27
N TYR A 9 13.18 13.30 -5.52
CA TYR A 9 14.18 12.72 -6.41
C TYR A 9 15.24 13.76 -6.78
N GLU A 10 16.52 13.39 -6.65
CA GLU A 10 17.65 14.19 -7.14
C GLU A 10 17.94 13.83 -8.59
N ALA A 11 17.74 14.79 -9.49
CA ALA A 11 17.87 14.61 -10.93
C ALA A 11 18.82 15.67 -11.51
N PRO A 12 20.15 15.45 -11.45
CA PRO A 12 21.13 16.48 -11.80
C PRO A 12 21.03 16.96 -13.27
N ASP A 13 20.56 16.10 -14.18
CA ASP A 13 20.39 16.44 -15.61
C ASP A 13 18.97 16.92 -15.99
N LEU A 14 18.02 16.88 -15.04
CA LEU A 14 16.63 17.27 -15.25
C LEU A 14 16.47 18.71 -15.80
N PRO A 15 17.18 19.73 -15.29
CA PRO A 15 17.03 21.09 -15.80
C PRO A 15 17.28 21.21 -17.31
N LYS A 16 18.31 20.51 -17.82
CA LYS A 16 18.65 20.49 -19.24
C LYS A 16 17.62 19.73 -20.07
N GLN A 17 17.13 18.61 -19.54
CA GLN A 17 16.12 17.78 -20.20
C GLN A 17 14.77 18.48 -20.29
N LEU A 18 14.33 19.16 -19.22
CA LEU A 18 13.10 19.98 -19.21
C LEU A 18 13.16 21.08 -20.25
N LEU A 19 14.29 21.80 -20.33
CA LEU A 19 14.48 22.86 -21.31
C LEU A 19 14.45 22.32 -22.75
N ALA A 20 15.09 21.17 -23.00
CA ALA A 20 15.11 20.54 -24.30
C ALA A 20 13.71 20.06 -24.72
N ALA A 21 12.98 19.38 -23.83
CA ALA A 21 11.65 18.86 -24.13
C ALA A 21 10.59 19.96 -24.25
N ARG A 22 10.68 21.04 -23.46
CA ARG A 22 9.82 22.21 -23.67
C ARG A 22 10.05 22.84 -25.04
N LYS A 23 11.31 22.95 -25.49
CA LYS A 23 11.62 23.49 -26.83
C LYS A 23 11.20 22.57 -27.97
N ALA A 24 11.22 21.26 -27.74
CA ALA A 24 10.77 20.26 -28.71
C ALA A 24 9.23 20.11 -28.74
N SER A 25 8.54 20.54 -27.68
CA SER A 25 7.09 20.49 -27.57
C SER A 25 6.42 21.61 -28.37
N ASN A 26 5.28 21.29 -28.97
CA ASN A 26 4.42 22.27 -29.64
C ASN A 26 3.58 23.10 -28.65
N MET A 27 3.67 22.82 -27.35
CA MET A 27 2.91 23.48 -26.30
C MET A 27 3.64 24.72 -25.76
N SER A 28 2.88 25.78 -25.46
CA SER A 28 3.43 26.93 -24.75
C SER A 28 3.76 26.57 -23.29
N LEU A 29 4.67 27.31 -22.66
CA LEU A 29 4.99 27.12 -21.23
C LEU A 29 3.74 27.21 -20.34
N LEU A 30 2.84 28.16 -20.64
CA LEU A 30 1.61 28.34 -19.87
C LEU A 30 0.65 27.16 -20.04
N GLU A 31 0.60 26.59 -21.25
CA GLU A 31 -0.17 25.37 -21.53
C GLU A 31 0.36 24.18 -20.71
N ILE A 32 1.68 24.00 -20.68
CA ILE A 32 2.36 22.95 -19.90
C ILE A 32 2.07 23.12 -18.41
N CYS A 33 2.27 24.33 -17.88
CA CYS A 33 2.04 24.63 -16.45
C CYS A 33 0.58 24.40 -16.05
N ARG A 34 -0.38 24.76 -16.93
CA ARG A 34 -1.82 24.52 -16.72
C ARG A 34 -2.13 23.03 -16.64
N GLN A 35 -1.56 22.22 -17.52
CA GLN A 35 -1.80 20.78 -17.53
C GLN A 35 -1.18 20.06 -16.33
N LEU A 36 -0.04 20.55 -15.84
CA LEU A 36 0.65 20.00 -14.68
C LEU A 36 0.20 20.61 -13.34
N ASN A 37 -0.76 21.54 -13.36
CA ASN A 37 -1.23 22.27 -12.18
C ASN A 37 -0.10 22.90 -11.35
N ILE A 38 0.88 23.51 -12.02
CA ILE A 38 2.02 24.20 -11.39
C ILE A 38 2.13 25.65 -11.88
N SER A 39 2.86 26.48 -11.13
CA SER A 39 3.13 27.86 -11.56
C SER A 39 4.29 27.93 -12.56
N ALA A 40 4.25 28.89 -13.49
CA ALA A 40 5.37 29.17 -14.38
C ALA A 40 6.66 29.52 -13.60
N THR A 41 6.52 30.19 -12.46
CA THR A 41 7.64 30.47 -11.55
C THR A 41 8.29 29.19 -11.04
N TYR A 42 7.49 28.19 -10.66
CA TYR A 42 8.00 26.90 -10.21
C TYR A 42 8.68 26.13 -11.34
N TRP A 43 8.13 26.17 -12.55
CA TRP A 43 8.79 25.60 -13.74
C TRP A 43 10.17 26.21 -14.00
N TYR A 44 10.30 27.55 -13.94
CA TYR A 44 11.59 28.20 -14.14
C TYR A 44 12.61 27.82 -13.07
N LYS A 45 12.18 27.58 -11.83
CA LYS A 45 13.06 27.07 -10.77
C LYS A 45 13.60 25.68 -11.09
N LEU A 46 12.74 24.79 -11.62
CA LEU A 46 13.16 23.46 -12.09
C LEU A 46 14.15 23.55 -13.26
N GLU A 47 13.89 24.39 -14.26
CA GLU A 47 14.80 24.60 -15.41
C GLU A 47 16.16 25.22 -15.03
N ARG A 48 16.24 25.93 -13.91
CA ARG A 48 17.46 26.58 -13.43
C ARG A 48 18.19 25.80 -12.34
N ALA A 49 17.70 24.62 -11.97
CA ALA A 49 18.20 23.84 -10.83
C ALA A 49 18.14 24.60 -9.49
N GLU A 50 17.22 25.56 -9.35
CA GLU A 50 17.04 26.34 -8.11
C GLU A 50 16.28 25.54 -7.03
N THR A 51 15.59 24.47 -7.43
CA THR A 51 14.98 23.48 -6.55
C THR A 51 15.83 22.22 -6.59
N GLY A 52 16.48 21.89 -5.47
CA GLY A 52 17.33 20.70 -5.35
C GLY A 52 16.57 19.38 -5.49
N THR A 53 15.25 19.41 -5.30
CA THR A 53 14.38 18.24 -5.40
C THR A 53 13.07 18.54 -6.13
N ILE A 54 12.53 17.53 -6.81
CA ILE A 54 11.20 17.54 -7.43
C ILE A 54 10.40 16.35 -6.88
N SER A 55 9.08 16.50 -6.74
CA SER A 55 8.24 15.35 -6.42
C SER A 55 8.24 14.35 -7.57
N TYR A 56 8.33 13.07 -7.25
CA TYR A 56 8.27 12.00 -8.25
C TYR A 56 6.98 12.04 -9.08
N GLU A 57 5.84 12.33 -8.42
CA GLU A 57 4.54 12.49 -9.08
C GLU A 57 4.59 13.51 -10.22
N LEU A 58 5.10 14.71 -9.92
CA LEU A 58 5.21 15.75 -10.92
C LEU A 58 6.19 15.37 -12.03
N LEU A 59 7.30 14.71 -11.69
CA LEU A 59 8.28 14.24 -12.67
C LEU A 59 7.68 13.24 -13.65
N CYS A 60 6.82 12.32 -13.19
CA CYS A 60 6.09 11.39 -14.06
C CYS A 60 5.09 12.10 -14.96
N GLU A 61 4.34 13.06 -14.42
CA GLU A 61 3.39 13.85 -15.21
C GLU A 61 4.10 14.65 -16.31
N ILE A 62 5.24 15.26 -15.99
CA ILE A 62 6.12 15.92 -16.97
C ILE A 62 6.58 14.92 -18.03
N ASN A 63 7.06 13.74 -17.62
CA ASN A 63 7.54 12.70 -18.54
C ASN A 63 6.46 12.27 -19.53
N LYS A 64 5.24 12.03 -19.04
CA LYS A 64 4.08 11.66 -19.85
C LYS A 64 3.66 12.80 -20.78
N LEU A 65 3.64 14.03 -20.27
CA LEU A 65 3.18 15.20 -21.02
C LEU A 65 4.15 15.60 -22.13
N LEU A 66 5.44 15.53 -21.87
CA LEU A 66 6.49 15.97 -22.79
C LEU A 66 7.20 14.83 -23.52
N SER A 67 6.76 13.58 -23.30
CA SER A 67 7.37 12.36 -23.87
C SER A 67 8.88 12.35 -23.68
N LEU A 68 9.34 12.72 -22.48
CA LEU A 68 10.75 12.63 -22.17
C LEU A 68 11.16 11.15 -22.13
N GLU A 69 12.27 10.80 -22.79
CA GLU A 69 12.93 9.51 -22.58
C GLU A 69 13.82 9.60 -21.34
N LEU A 70 13.23 9.91 -20.18
CA LEU A 70 13.97 9.84 -18.93
C LEU A 70 14.27 8.36 -18.65
N ASN A 71 15.52 7.96 -18.92
CA ASN A 71 16.05 6.67 -18.53
C ASN A 71 16.22 6.64 -17.02
N PHE A 72 15.12 6.40 -16.30
CA PHE A 72 15.12 6.25 -14.86
C PHE A 72 15.79 4.93 -14.48
N SER A 73 17.12 4.94 -14.29
CA SER A 73 17.80 3.83 -13.63
C SER A 73 17.60 3.97 -12.11
N PHE A 74 16.62 3.26 -11.57
CA PHE A 74 16.60 3.01 -10.14
C PHE A 74 17.80 2.13 -9.78
N SER A 75 18.55 2.49 -8.74
CA SER A 75 19.26 1.48 -7.96
C SER A 75 18.18 0.59 -7.33
N GLN A 76 17.85 -0.50 -8.02
CA GLN A 76 17.00 -1.62 -7.60
C GLN A 76 15.90 -1.32 -6.56
N SER A 77 14.67 -1.13 -7.04
CA SER A 77 13.40 -1.65 -6.49
C SER A 77 12.25 -0.71 -6.85
N PHE A 78 11.03 -1.24 -6.95
CA PHE A 78 9.78 -0.54 -7.32
C PHE A 78 9.50 -0.37 -8.82
N THR A 79 9.71 -1.44 -9.58
CA THR A 79 8.88 -1.71 -10.76
C THR A 79 7.79 -2.68 -10.34
N THR A 80 6.57 -2.55 -10.85
CA THR A 80 5.42 -3.44 -10.54
C THR A 80 5.70 -4.92 -10.91
N GLN A 81 6.76 -5.20 -11.69
CA GLN A 81 7.27 -6.56 -11.93
C GLN A 81 8.23 -7.08 -10.84
N ASN A 82 8.79 -6.22 -9.98
CA ASN A 82 9.68 -6.57 -8.87
C ASN A 82 8.95 -6.82 -7.55
N PHE A 83 7.62 -6.65 -7.47
CA PHE A 83 6.84 -7.13 -6.32
C PHE A 83 6.60 -8.65 -6.38
N PHE A 84 6.82 -9.26 -7.56
CA PHE A 84 6.86 -10.70 -7.79
C PHE A 84 8.15 -11.11 -8.50
N SER A 85 9.31 -10.54 -8.11
CA SER A 85 10.55 -11.24 -8.42
C SER A 85 10.51 -12.53 -7.59
N LYS A 86 10.27 -13.64 -8.29
CA LYS A 86 10.32 -15.04 -7.81
C LYS A 86 11.57 -15.39 -6.98
N GLU A 87 12.54 -14.48 -6.92
CA GLU A 87 13.80 -14.58 -6.17
C GLU A 87 13.72 -14.08 -4.72
N ASN A 88 12.70 -13.32 -4.29
CA ASN A 88 12.54 -12.88 -2.89
C ASN A 88 11.04 -12.83 -2.53
N GLY A 89 10.50 -13.92 -1.95
CA GLY A 89 9.11 -14.00 -1.48
C GLY A 89 8.72 -12.90 -0.47
N MET A 90 7.43 -12.81 -0.13
CA MET A 90 6.94 -11.81 0.83
C MET A 90 7.68 -11.94 2.18
N ASN A 91 8.34 -10.87 2.64
CA ASN A 91 8.93 -10.87 3.98
C ASN A 91 7.82 -10.80 5.05
N SER A 92 7.46 -11.96 5.59
CA SER A 92 6.42 -12.15 6.60
C SER A 92 6.91 -12.03 8.05
N SER A 93 8.19 -11.73 8.30
CA SER A 93 8.79 -11.70 9.66
C SER A 93 8.10 -10.74 10.64
N ARG A 94 7.34 -9.79 10.11
CA ARG A 94 6.58 -8.79 10.88
C ARG A 94 5.08 -9.10 10.96
N LEU A 95 4.63 -10.25 10.42
CA LEU A 95 3.24 -10.69 10.50
C LEU A 95 2.94 -11.19 11.90
N LYS A 96 2.25 -10.34 12.67
CA LYS A 96 1.93 -10.59 14.09
C LYS A 96 0.44 -10.47 14.37
N TRP A 97 -0.31 -9.91 13.42
CA TRP A 97 -1.69 -9.49 13.66
C TRP A 97 -2.66 -10.12 12.67
N ILE A 98 -3.85 -10.43 13.15
CA ILE A 98 -5.01 -10.78 12.31
C ILE A 98 -6.14 -9.80 12.64
N LYS A 99 -6.82 -9.29 11.62
CA LYS A 99 -8.04 -8.51 11.77
C LYS A 99 -9.15 -9.13 10.93
N VAL A 100 -10.32 -9.29 11.55
CA VAL A 100 -11.55 -9.61 10.81
C VAL A 100 -12.19 -8.29 10.38
N VAL A 101 -12.19 -8.06 9.08
CA VAL A 101 -12.82 -6.89 8.48
C VAL A 101 -14.32 -7.18 8.35
N THR A 102 -15.12 -6.33 8.98
CA THR A 102 -16.59 -6.35 8.85
C THR A 102 -16.99 -5.05 8.17
N PRO A 103 -17.36 -5.07 6.88
CA PRO A 103 -17.85 -3.89 6.20
C PRO A 103 -19.14 -3.36 6.86
N PRO A 104 -19.43 -2.06 6.75
CA PRO A 104 -20.72 -1.53 7.17
C PRO A 104 -21.86 -2.08 6.29
N ASP A 105 -23.06 -2.21 6.85
CA ASP A 105 -24.21 -2.85 6.18
C ASP A 105 -24.67 -2.14 4.88
N ASN A 106 -24.30 -0.86 4.73
CA ASN A 106 -24.61 -0.05 3.56
C ASN A 106 -23.56 -0.16 2.44
N LEU A 107 -22.52 -0.98 2.61
CA LEU A 107 -21.53 -1.19 1.57
C LEU A 107 -22.16 -1.97 0.42
N SER A 108 -22.23 -1.35 -0.76
CA SER A 108 -22.77 -1.96 -1.98
C SER A 108 -21.87 -3.07 -2.55
N TYR A 109 -20.67 -3.25 -1.99
CA TYR A 109 -19.68 -4.22 -2.42
C TYR A 109 -19.63 -5.41 -1.48
N ARG A 110 -19.43 -6.59 -2.07
CA ARG A 110 -19.31 -7.85 -1.34
C ARG A 110 -18.07 -7.91 -0.43
N TRP A 111 -17.00 -7.24 -0.86
CA TRP A 111 -15.67 -7.26 -0.24
C TRP A 111 -15.23 -5.84 0.07
N ALA A 112 -14.85 -5.58 1.33
CA ALA A 112 -14.19 -4.32 1.67
C ALA A 112 -12.76 -4.32 1.12
N TYR A 113 -12.32 -3.13 0.73
CA TYR A 113 -10.98 -2.88 0.21
C TYR A 113 -10.69 -3.62 -1.11
N SER A 114 -11.72 -4.02 -1.85
CA SER A 114 -11.56 -4.56 -3.20
C SER A 114 -11.20 -3.45 -4.20
N PRO A 115 -10.71 -3.79 -5.40
CA PRO A 115 -10.47 -2.82 -6.47
C PRO A 115 -11.69 -1.94 -6.77
N GLU A 116 -12.89 -2.50 -6.79
CA GLU A 116 -14.14 -1.76 -7.03
C GLU A 116 -14.44 -0.80 -5.87
N HIS A 117 -14.18 -1.23 -4.63
CA HIS A 117 -14.35 -0.37 -3.47
C HIS A 117 -13.41 0.84 -3.51
N PHE A 118 -12.14 0.64 -3.90
CA PHE A 118 -11.17 1.74 -4.02
C PHE A 118 -11.50 2.75 -5.10
N GLN A 119 -12.16 2.35 -6.20
CA GLN A 119 -12.57 3.30 -7.25
C GLN A 119 -13.56 4.36 -6.76
N VAL A 120 -14.39 4.02 -5.77
CA VAL A 120 -15.38 4.96 -5.20
C VAL A 120 -14.84 5.69 -3.97
N TRP A 121 -13.84 5.13 -3.30
CA TRP A 121 -13.27 5.69 -2.08
C TRP A 121 -12.05 6.57 -2.38
N SER A 122 -12.27 7.81 -2.85
CA SER A 122 -11.19 8.62 -3.46
C SER A 122 -10.36 9.46 -2.50
N ASP A 123 -10.90 9.90 -1.36
CA ASP A 123 -10.31 11.06 -0.66
C ASP A 123 -9.17 10.71 0.31
N GLN A 124 -9.05 9.43 0.69
CA GLN A 124 -8.07 8.93 1.65
C GLN A 124 -7.32 7.68 1.17
N VAL A 125 -7.57 7.23 -0.06
CA VAL A 125 -6.93 6.06 -0.66
C VAL A 125 -5.90 6.53 -1.69
N ILE A 126 -4.70 5.96 -1.63
CA ILE A 126 -3.67 6.10 -2.65
C ILE A 126 -3.60 4.76 -3.38
N CYS A 127 -4.04 4.72 -4.64
CA CYS A 127 -3.90 3.57 -5.54
C CYS A 127 -3.14 3.99 -6.78
N ARG A 128 -1.82 3.80 -6.82
CA ARG A 128 -0.98 4.21 -7.96
C ARG A 128 0.19 3.26 -8.17
N ASN A 129 0.39 2.80 -9.41
CA ASN A 129 1.53 1.97 -9.83
C ASN A 129 1.74 0.68 -8.99
N GLY A 130 0.66 0.08 -8.48
CA GLY A 130 0.71 -1.10 -7.61
C GLY A 130 1.04 -0.78 -6.14
N LEU A 131 0.97 0.49 -5.74
CA LEU A 131 0.97 0.92 -4.36
C LEU A 131 -0.46 1.23 -3.94
N GLU A 132 -0.97 0.46 -2.99
CA GLU A 132 -2.26 0.69 -2.35
C GLU A 132 -2.07 1.08 -0.88
N ILE A 133 -2.50 2.29 -0.51
CA ILE A 133 -2.52 2.79 0.86
C ILE A 133 -3.92 3.28 1.19
N PHE A 134 -4.47 2.87 2.33
CA PHE A 134 -5.81 3.28 2.75
C PHE A 134 -5.95 3.24 4.27
N PRO A 135 -6.94 3.95 4.84
CA PRO A 135 -7.25 3.85 6.25
C PRO A 135 -8.10 2.61 6.54
N ILE A 136 -7.69 1.82 7.54
CA ILE A 136 -8.49 0.73 8.09
C ILE A 136 -9.17 1.16 9.38
N GLY A 137 -10.49 0.98 9.47
CA GLY A 137 -11.29 1.38 10.62
C GLY A 137 -11.46 0.27 11.66
N PHE A 138 -11.42 0.62 12.95
CA PHE A 138 -11.64 -0.25 14.10
C PHE A 138 -12.78 0.31 14.96
N LYS A 139 -13.77 -0.54 15.30
CA LYS A 139 -14.95 -0.13 16.08
C LYS A 139 -14.68 0.15 17.56
N GLN A 140 -13.55 -0.33 18.06
CA GLN A 140 -13.18 -0.26 19.47
C GLN A 140 -11.72 0.13 19.59
N ALA A 141 -11.35 0.63 20.77
CA ALA A 141 -9.95 0.76 21.16
C ALA A 141 -9.24 -0.61 21.04
N GLY A 142 -7.97 -0.57 20.67
CA GLY A 142 -7.13 -1.73 20.37
C GLY A 142 -6.20 -1.48 19.17
N SER A 143 -6.58 -0.54 18.30
CA SER A 143 -5.75 -0.14 17.16
C SER A 143 -4.43 0.51 17.59
N GLU A 144 -4.35 1.11 18.78
CA GLU A 144 -3.15 1.68 19.38
C GLU A 144 -2.07 0.65 19.74
N LYS A 145 -2.44 -0.64 19.84
CA LYS A 145 -1.48 -1.73 20.09
C LYS A 145 -0.59 -2.03 18.88
N LEU A 146 -1.06 -1.68 17.69
CA LEU A 146 -0.31 -1.87 16.46
C LEU A 146 0.86 -0.87 16.40
N MET A 147 2.06 -1.36 16.14
CA MET A 147 3.23 -0.50 15.94
C MET A 147 3.46 -0.20 14.46
N MET A 148 4.11 0.93 14.16
CA MET A 148 4.49 1.27 12.80
C MET A 148 5.34 0.14 12.18
N GLY A 149 4.91 -0.30 11.01
CA GLY A 149 5.49 -1.34 10.18
C GLY A 149 5.10 -2.77 10.57
N ASP A 150 4.31 -2.97 11.63
CA ASP A 150 3.73 -4.29 11.89
C ASP A 150 2.92 -4.75 10.68
N LEU A 151 3.01 -6.04 10.35
CA LEU A 151 2.16 -6.65 9.34
C LEU A 151 0.93 -7.29 9.97
N MET A 152 -0.18 -7.14 9.27
CA MET A 152 -1.47 -7.64 9.66
C MET A 152 -2.18 -8.33 8.49
N ALA A 153 -2.71 -9.52 8.74
CA ALA A 153 -3.59 -10.19 7.81
C ALA A 153 -5.03 -9.69 7.96
N LEU A 154 -5.62 -9.23 6.86
CA LEU A 154 -7.03 -8.83 6.79
C LEU A 154 -7.86 -10.02 6.30
N THR A 155 -8.77 -10.49 7.15
CA THR A 155 -9.67 -11.59 6.83
C THR A 155 -11.10 -11.12 6.65
N GLN A 156 -11.80 -11.67 5.66
CA GLN A 156 -13.21 -11.41 5.38
C GLN A 156 -13.85 -12.71 4.94
N ARG A 157 -15.04 -13.04 5.44
CA ARG A 157 -15.80 -14.25 5.03
C ARG A 157 -14.93 -15.52 5.06
N ALA A 158 -14.07 -15.61 6.09
CA ALA A 158 -13.09 -16.66 6.30
C ALA A 158 -12.04 -16.84 5.18
N LYS A 159 -11.76 -15.79 4.40
CA LYS A 159 -10.66 -15.71 3.42
C LYS A 159 -9.62 -14.70 3.90
N ILE A 160 -8.36 -14.87 3.52
CA ILE A 160 -7.34 -13.81 3.65
C ILE A 160 -7.42 -12.97 2.38
N THR A 161 -7.73 -11.68 2.54
CA THR A 161 -7.91 -10.74 1.41
C THR A 161 -6.66 -9.91 1.16
N HIS A 162 -5.97 -9.54 2.24
CA HIS A 162 -4.76 -8.72 2.17
C HIS A 162 -3.80 -9.10 3.29
N ILE A 163 -2.51 -8.90 3.05
CA ILE A 163 -1.54 -8.59 4.11
C ILE A 163 -1.21 -7.11 3.98
N VAL A 164 -1.22 -6.40 5.10
CA VAL A 164 -0.99 -4.96 5.13
C VAL A 164 0.05 -4.57 6.17
N GLU A 165 0.83 -3.52 5.88
CA GLU A 165 1.81 -2.90 6.76
C GLU A 165 1.25 -1.61 7.35
N VAL A 166 1.36 -1.44 8.66
CA VAL A 166 0.95 -0.22 9.37
C VAL A 166 1.93 0.92 9.11
N LEU A 167 1.46 2.11 8.74
CA LEU A 167 2.33 3.22 8.29
C LEU A 167 2.46 4.38 9.28
N ASP A 168 1.54 4.49 10.22
CA ASP A 168 1.47 5.56 11.21
C ASP A 168 1.86 5.09 12.61
N GLU A 169 2.25 6.03 13.46
CA GLU A 169 2.65 5.74 14.84
C GLU A 169 1.46 5.60 15.78
N GLN A 170 0.36 6.31 15.49
CA GLN A 170 -0.84 6.36 16.33
C GLN A 170 -2.12 6.37 15.48
N PRO A 171 -3.22 5.80 15.98
CA PRO A 171 -4.52 5.93 15.32
C PRO A 171 -5.05 7.36 15.37
N TYR A 172 -5.88 7.70 14.38
CA TYR A 172 -6.72 8.88 14.42
C TYR A 172 -8.19 8.48 14.56
N GLU A 173 -9.00 9.35 15.17
CA GLU A 173 -10.43 9.10 15.36
C GLU A 173 -11.25 9.89 14.34
N GLU A 174 -12.20 9.23 13.70
CA GLU A 174 -13.17 9.85 12.79
C GLU A 174 -14.50 9.09 12.89
N GLY A 175 -15.61 9.81 13.10
CA GLY A 175 -16.94 9.21 13.13
C GLY A 175 -17.18 8.15 14.21
N GLY A 176 -16.43 8.18 15.32
CA GLY A 176 -16.50 7.18 16.38
C GLY A 176 -15.74 5.87 16.08
N TRP A 177 -14.87 5.89 15.07
CA TRP A 177 -13.99 4.80 14.72
C TRP A 177 -12.54 5.23 14.87
N TYR A 178 -11.68 4.27 15.21
CA TYR A 178 -10.23 4.46 15.21
C TYR A 178 -9.66 3.98 13.89
N HIS A 179 -8.80 4.78 13.25
CA HIS A 179 -8.26 4.48 11.94
C HIS A 179 -6.74 4.40 11.96
N ARG A 180 -6.19 3.46 11.20
CA ARG A 180 -4.75 3.34 10.92
C ARG A 180 -4.53 3.36 9.42
N PHE A 181 -3.55 4.12 8.94
CA PHE A 181 -3.10 4.03 7.55
C PHE A 181 -2.26 2.77 7.36
N VAL A 182 -2.60 2.01 6.33
CA VAL A 182 -1.88 0.79 5.98
C VAL A 182 -1.51 0.76 4.51
N LYS A 183 -0.41 0.09 4.18
CA LYS A 183 0.03 -0.25 2.83
C LYS A 183 -0.24 -1.71 2.55
N VAL A 184 -0.79 -2.05 1.39
CA VAL A 184 -0.89 -3.46 0.97
C VAL A 184 0.50 -4.00 0.65
N VAL A 185 0.85 -5.14 1.21
CA VAL A 185 2.08 -5.88 0.89
C VAL A 185 1.79 -7.18 0.13
N TRP A 186 0.57 -7.71 0.24
CA TRP A 186 0.11 -8.85 -0.54
C TRP A 186 -1.41 -8.81 -0.72
N TRP A 187 -1.88 -9.11 -1.93
CA TRP A 187 -3.27 -9.38 -2.30
C TRP A 187 -3.34 -9.88 -3.75
N LEU A 188 -4.51 -10.39 -4.16
CA LEU A 188 -4.78 -10.86 -5.53
C LEU A 188 -5.94 -10.06 -6.15
N PRO A 189 -5.70 -8.85 -6.68
CA PRO A 189 -6.77 -7.94 -7.09
C PRO A 189 -7.55 -8.39 -8.34
N ASN A 190 -7.00 -9.30 -9.15
CA ASN A 190 -7.61 -9.77 -10.40
C ASN A 190 -8.26 -11.16 -10.28
N VAL A 191 -8.41 -11.68 -9.06
CA VAL A 191 -8.99 -13.00 -8.78
C VAL A 191 -10.34 -12.83 -8.10
N ASP A 192 -11.28 -13.73 -8.36
CA ASP A 192 -12.52 -13.79 -7.58
C ASP A 192 -12.21 -14.24 -6.14
N TRP A 193 -12.41 -13.33 -5.18
CA TRP A 193 -12.12 -13.61 -3.77
C TRP A 193 -13.03 -14.65 -3.14
N ASP A 194 -14.17 -14.99 -3.77
CA ASP A 194 -14.99 -16.12 -3.35
C ASP A 194 -14.27 -17.47 -3.56
N GLU A 195 -13.36 -17.55 -4.54
CA GLU A 195 -12.58 -18.74 -4.89
C GLU A 195 -11.28 -18.89 -4.08
N LEU A 196 -10.88 -17.86 -3.32
CA LEU A 196 -9.69 -17.95 -2.47
C LEU A 196 -9.80 -19.10 -1.47
N PRO A 197 -8.69 -19.71 -1.03
CA PRO A 197 -8.74 -20.74 -0.01
C PRO A 197 -9.27 -20.20 1.33
N HIS A 198 -9.83 -21.10 2.14
CA HIS A 198 -10.21 -20.76 3.51
C HIS A 198 -8.96 -20.34 4.30
N ARG A 199 -9.07 -19.32 5.15
CA ARG A 199 -7.97 -18.76 5.93
C ARG A 199 -7.27 -19.80 6.81
N GLU A 200 -8.00 -20.81 7.27
CA GLU A 200 -7.45 -21.92 8.05
C GLU A 200 -6.46 -22.76 7.24
N CYS A 201 -6.71 -22.96 5.94
CA CYS A 201 -5.77 -23.66 5.06
C CYS A 201 -4.46 -22.89 4.89
N ILE A 202 -4.50 -21.56 4.97
CA ILE A 202 -3.33 -20.70 4.82
C ILE A 202 -2.59 -20.48 6.14
N PHE A 203 -3.32 -20.34 7.25
CA PHE A 203 -2.72 -20.16 8.58
C PHE A 203 -2.31 -21.48 9.23
N GLY A 204 -2.86 -22.61 8.79
CA GLY A 204 -2.68 -23.92 9.43
C GLY A 204 -3.43 -24.06 10.76
N PHE A 205 -4.27 -23.08 11.12
CA PHE A 205 -5.15 -23.09 12.29
C PHE A 205 -6.36 -22.17 12.05
N ASP A 206 -7.46 -22.37 12.77
CA ASP A 206 -8.63 -21.48 12.67
C ASP A 206 -8.54 -20.30 13.66
N PRO A 207 -8.38 -19.05 13.19
CA PRO A 207 -8.47 -17.89 14.04
C PRO A 207 -9.95 -17.61 14.36
N ASN A 208 -10.43 -18.12 15.50
CA ASN A 208 -11.78 -17.88 16.05
C ASN A 208 -12.05 -16.42 16.49
N GLY A 209 -11.49 -15.43 15.80
CA GLY A 209 -11.77 -14.01 16.01
C GLY A 209 -13.11 -13.60 15.39
N GLN A 210 -13.92 -12.84 16.14
CA GLN A 210 -15.24 -12.37 15.69
C GLN A 210 -15.41 -10.84 15.75
N GLN A 211 -14.47 -10.12 16.37
CA GLN A 211 -14.58 -8.68 16.55
C GLN A 211 -13.69 -7.92 15.56
N SER A 212 -14.09 -6.70 15.17
CA SER A 212 -13.31 -5.81 14.30
C SER A 212 -12.17 -5.09 15.04
N ILE A 213 -11.43 -5.85 15.85
CA ILE A 213 -10.21 -5.43 16.55
C ILE A 213 -9.00 -6.21 15.99
N PRO A 214 -7.77 -5.72 16.18
CA PRO A 214 -6.59 -6.50 15.85
C PRO A 214 -6.32 -7.55 16.93
N TYR A 215 -6.03 -8.78 16.52
CA TYR A 215 -5.64 -9.89 17.38
C TYR A 215 -4.17 -10.21 17.16
N GLU A 216 -3.39 -10.18 18.24
CA GLU A 216 -1.99 -10.63 18.21
C GLU A 216 -1.97 -12.16 18.15
N ILE A 217 -1.33 -12.71 17.11
CA ILE A 217 -1.47 -14.13 16.74
C ILE A 217 -0.99 -15.05 17.88
N ALA A 218 0.21 -14.82 18.37
CA ALA A 218 0.85 -15.66 19.38
C ALA A 218 0.09 -15.65 20.71
N GLU A 219 -0.56 -14.53 21.05
CA GLU A 219 -1.21 -14.35 22.35
C GLU A 219 -2.71 -14.68 22.32
N SER A 220 -3.38 -14.41 21.20
CA SER A 220 -4.85 -14.41 21.15
C SER A 220 -5.48 -15.76 20.83
N PHE A 221 -4.73 -16.70 20.23
CA PHE A 221 -5.31 -17.94 19.69
C PHE A 221 -4.70 -19.18 20.35
N THR A 222 -5.53 -19.93 21.09
CA THR A 222 -5.14 -21.25 21.63
C THR A 222 -4.76 -22.21 20.50
N ALA A 223 -5.53 -22.23 19.41
CA ALA A 223 -5.25 -23.06 18.24
C ALA A 223 -3.89 -22.74 17.59
N PHE A 224 -3.43 -21.48 17.68
CA PHE A 224 -2.07 -21.14 17.27
C PHE A 224 -1.04 -21.82 18.17
N LYS A 225 -1.20 -21.74 19.51
CA LYS A 225 -0.28 -22.37 20.47
C LYS A 225 -0.26 -23.90 20.33
N GLU A 226 -1.40 -24.51 20.02
CA GLU A 226 -1.50 -25.96 19.77
C GLU A 226 -0.79 -26.38 18.49
N ARG A 227 -0.87 -25.57 17.43
CA ARG A 227 -0.27 -25.88 16.13
C ARG A 227 1.21 -25.51 16.05
N TRP A 228 1.57 -24.35 16.58
CA TRP A 228 2.85 -23.67 16.36
C TRP A 228 3.60 -23.40 17.67
N GLY A 229 3.16 -23.95 18.82
CA GLY A 229 3.75 -23.62 20.12
C GLY A 229 5.23 -24.00 20.27
N GLU A 230 5.66 -25.08 19.63
CA GLU A 230 7.07 -25.52 19.64
C GLU A 230 7.94 -24.73 18.66
N ASP A 231 7.45 -24.53 17.43
CA ASP A 231 8.21 -23.85 16.36
C ASP A 231 8.11 -22.31 16.42
N GLY A 232 7.09 -21.80 17.12
CA GLY A 232 6.85 -20.40 17.38
C GLY A 232 6.32 -19.60 16.18
N LEU A 233 6.34 -18.28 16.37
CA LEU A 233 5.81 -17.31 15.41
C LEU A 233 6.62 -17.26 14.10
N GLU A 234 7.93 -17.46 14.16
CA GLU A 234 8.80 -17.40 12.99
C GLU A 234 8.48 -18.52 11.98
N ALA A 235 8.28 -19.75 12.46
CA ALA A 235 7.89 -20.87 11.60
C ALA A 235 6.50 -20.66 10.99
N PHE A 236 5.55 -20.15 11.76
CA PHE A 236 4.24 -19.75 11.23
C PHE A 236 4.37 -18.69 10.13
N GLN A 237 5.19 -17.66 10.34
CA GLN A 237 5.41 -16.60 9.37
C GLN A 237 5.99 -17.15 8.06
N ALA A 238 6.98 -18.04 8.15
CA ALA A 238 7.57 -18.71 6.99
C ALA A 238 6.52 -19.56 6.25
N TYR A 239 5.74 -20.35 6.98
CA TYR A 239 4.66 -21.16 6.43
C TYR A 239 3.62 -20.31 5.68
N VAL A 240 3.15 -19.21 6.29
CA VAL A 240 2.18 -18.33 5.64
C VAL A 240 2.75 -17.69 4.38
N ALA A 241 4.01 -17.26 4.40
CA ALA A 241 4.66 -16.74 3.19
C ALA A 241 4.66 -17.77 2.05
N GLU A 242 5.03 -19.03 2.34
CA GLU A 242 5.01 -20.12 1.37
C GLU A 242 3.59 -20.38 0.83
N GLN A 243 2.58 -20.41 1.72
CA GLN A 243 1.19 -20.61 1.30
C GLN A 243 0.69 -19.48 0.41
N LEU A 244 1.03 -18.22 0.72
CA LEU A 244 0.60 -17.05 -0.05
C LEU A 244 1.33 -16.94 -1.40
N ASP A 245 2.63 -17.27 -1.45
CA ASP A 245 3.41 -17.34 -2.69
C ASP A 245 2.89 -18.46 -3.61
N GLY A 246 2.35 -19.54 -3.06
CA GLY A 246 1.71 -20.62 -3.82
C GLY A 246 0.40 -20.20 -4.53
N LEU A 247 -0.17 -19.05 -4.19
CA LEU A 247 -1.41 -18.53 -4.80
C LEU A 247 -1.16 -17.54 -5.95
N THR A 248 0.09 -17.08 -6.13
CA THR A 248 0.47 -16.04 -7.10
C THR A 248 1.11 -16.62 -8.35
#